data_AF-A0A0N0IVY8-F1
#
_entry.id   AF-A0A0N0IVY8-F1
#
_cell.length_a   1.000
_cell.length_b   1.000
_cell.length_c   1.000
_cell.angle_alpha   90.00
_cell.angle_beta   90.00
_cell.angle_gamma   90.00
#
_symmetry.space_group_name_H-M   'P 1'
#
loop_
_entity.id
_entity.type
_entity.pdbx_description
1 polymer ?
#
loop_
_entity_poly.entity_id
_entity_poly.type
_entity_poly.pdbx_seq_one_letter_code
_entity_poly.pdbx_strand_id
1 'polypeptide(L)'
;MDCQKIVKTLKHKDFVKIQNKGDWFEDGAAIYAKEIKDNVFLLFVILKDIQIENIQALIAHFDGLSSIGLKEPEQVMFYLSIKDKEDLHYFEKYLKITDN
;
A
#
# COMPACT_ATOMS: atom_id res chain seq x y z
N MET A 1 0.36 13.80 9.51
CA MET A 1 0.45 12.37 9.83
C MET A 1 1.93 12.01 9.89
N ASP A 2 2.30 10.90 10.53
CA ASP A 2 3.63 10.32 10.42
C ASP A 2 3.54 9.03 9.59
N CYS A 3 3.81 9.08 8.27
CA CYS A 3 3.93 7.89 7.43
C CYS A 3 4.79 6.78 8.06
N GLN A 4 5.73 7.14 8.94
CA GLN A 4 6.53 6.17 9.67
C GLN A 4 5.69 5.31 10.62
N LYS A 5 4.62 5.85 11.25
CA LYS A 5 3.68 5.07 12.07
C LYS A 5 2.89 4.06 11.23
N ILE A 6 2.42 4.44 10.04
CA ILE A 6 1.75 3.52 9.11
C ILE A 6 2.71 2.44 8.64
N VAL A 7 3.90 2.83 8.19
CA VAL A 7 4.93 1.86 7.75
C VAL A 7 5.29 0.89 8.87
N LYS A 8 5.46 1.35 10.10
CA LYS A 8 5.69 0.49 11.27
C LYS A 8 4.52 -0.48 11.45
N THR A 9 3.28 0.01 11.44
CA THR A 9 2.08 -0.82 11.57
C THR A 9 1.98 -1.89 10.47
N LEU A 10 2.25 -1.53 9.21
CA LEU A 10 2.23 -2.47 8.10
C LEU A 10 3.25 -3.59 8.29
N LYS A 11 4.48 -3.25 8.69
CA LYS A 11 5.51 -4.24 9.02
C LYS A 11 5.08 -5.21 10.13
N HIS A 12 4.28 -4.75 11.10
CA HIS A 12 3.76 -5.60 12.17
C HIS A 12 2.54 -6.46 11.78
N LYS A 13 1.91 -6.22 10.62
CA LYS A 13 0.70 -6.93 10.17
C LYS A 13 0.97 -7.92 9.03
N ASP A 14 2.17 -8.49 8.97
CA ASP A 14 2.62 -9.45 7.93
C ASP A 14 2.67 -8.89 6.50
N PHE A 15 2.76 -7.57 6.34
CA PHE A 15 3.02 -7.00 5.02
C PHE A 15 4.49 -7.16 4.65
N VAL A 16 4.73 -7.64 3.44
CA VAL A 16 6.06 -7.73 2.85
C VAL A 16 6.32 -6.47 2.04
N LYS A 17 7.49 -5.86 2.24
CA LYS A 17 7.93 -4.74 1.40
C LYS A 17 8.39 -5.25 0.05
N ILE A 18 7.81 -4.74 -1.03
CA ILE A 18 8.11 -5.11 -2.40
C ILE A 18 9.03 -4.06 -3.04
N GLN A 19 9.95 -4.52 -3.88
CA GLN A 19 10.80 -3.64 -4.69
C GLN A 19 10.02 -3.18 -5.91
N ASN A 20 9.90 -1.87 -6.11
CA ASN A 20 9.35 -1.31 -7.34
C ASN A 20 10.45 -1.33 -8.42
N LYS A 21 10.30 -2.18 -9.43
CA LYS A 21 11.29 -2.40 -10.52
C LYS A 21 10.69 -2.24 -11.92
N GLY A 22 9.38 -2.11 -12.03
CA GLY A 22 8.67 -1.88 -13.28
C GLY A 22 7.90 -0.56 -13.23
N ASP A 23 7.14 -0.31 -14.30
CA ASP A 23 6.60 1.02 -14.58
C ASP A 23 5.17 1.23 -14.06
N TRP A 24 4.60 0.23 -13.37
CA TRP A 24 3.20 0.28 -12.93
C TRP A 24 2.97 1.26 -11.76
N PHE A 25 3.93 1.36 -10.84
CA PHE A 25 3.87 2.33 -9.74
C PHE A 25 4.94 3.40 -9.94
N GLU A 26 4.68 4.62 -9.46
CA GLU A 26 5.61 5.74 -9.61
C GLU A 26 7.00 5.43 -9.01
N ASP A 27 8.02 6.02 -9.63
CA ASP A 27 9.40 5.87 -9.19
C ASP A 27 9.59 6.31 -7.74
N GLY A 28 10.26 5.47 -6.96
CA GLY A 28 10.49 5.71 -5.53
C GLY A 28 9.30 5.38 -4.62
N ALA A 29 8.19 4.87 -5.16
CA ALA A 29 7.08 4.35 -4.37
C ALA A 29 7.52 3.21 -3.43
N ALA A 30 7.08 3.27 -2.17
CA ALA A 30 7.23 2.16 -1.24
C ALA A 30 5.98 1.28 -1.27
N ILE A 31 6.14 0.04 -1.75
CA ILE A 31 5.04 -0.92 -1.89
C ILE A 31 5.09 -1.93 -0.74
N TYR A 32 3.94 -2.14 -0.10
CA TYR A 32 3.74 -3.15 0.93
C TYR A 32 2.59 -4.05 0.51
N ALA A 33 2.80 -5.36 0.45
CA ALA A 33 1.81 -6.33 0.00
C ALA A 33 1.53 -7.39 1.07
N LYS A 34 0.27 -7.78 1.20
CA LYS A 34 -0.17 -8.95 1.98
C LYS A 34 -1.10 -9.76 1.11
N GLU A 35 -0.81 -11.05 0.97
CA GLU A 35 -1.74 -11.96 0.30
C GLU A 35 -2.97 -12.16 1.18
N ILE A 36 -4.16 -12.04 0.59
CA ILE A 36 -5.42 -12.19 1.30
C ILE A 36 -6.24 -13.39 0.81
N LYS A 37 -5.96 -13.88 -0.40
CA LYS A 37 -6.58 -15.07 -1.00
C LYS A 37 -5.84 -15.39 -2.29
N ASP A 38 -5.51 -16.65 -2.58
CA ASP A 38 -4.99 -17.17 -3.86
C ASP A 38 -4.57 -16.09 -4.88
N ASN A 39 -3.34 -15.57 -4.78
CA ASN A 39 -2.78 -14.59 -5.72
C ASN A 39 -3.49 -13.21 -5.78
N VAL A 40 -4.42 -12.95 -4.87
CA VAL A 40 -5.04 -11.67 -4.58
C VAL A 40 -4.34 -11.04 -3.37
N PHE A 41 -3.84 -9.84 -3.60
CA PHE A 41 -3.05 -9.10 -2.62
C PHE A 41 -3.77 -7.81 -2.22
N LEU A 42 -3.71 -7.50 -0.92
CA LEU A 42 -3.93 -6.16 -0.40
C LEU A 42 -2.61 -5.41 -0.44
N LEU A 43 -2.58 -4.29 -1.16
CA LEU A 43 -1.39 -3.46 -1.33
C LEU A 43 -1.58 -2.09 -0.69
N PHE A 44 -0.51 -1.58 -0.09
CA PHE A 44 -0.34 -0.17 0.25
C PHE A 44 0.85 0.39 -0.50
N VAL A 45 0.61 1.42 -1.30
CA VAL A 45 1.62 2.13 -2.07
C VAL A 45 1.76 3.52 -1.48
N ILE A 46 2.94 3.84 -0.98
CA ILE A 46 3.23 5.11 -0.34
C ILE A 46 4.14 5.90 -1.28
N LEU A 47 3.58 6.97 -1.84
CA LEU A 47 4.28 7.89 -2.72
C LEU A 47 4.93 8.99 -1.88
N LYS A 48 6.21 9.28 -2.13
CA LYS A 48 6.90 10.42 -1.52
C LYS A 48 6.71 11.64 -2.41
N ASP A 49 5.64 12.39 -2.19
CA ASP A 49 5.55 13.76 -2.70
C ASP A 49 5.84 14.78 -1.59
N ILE A 50 6.40 15.93 -1.97
CA ILE A 50 7.11 16.89 -1.12
C ILE A 50 6.14 17.71 -0.24
N GLN A 51 4.83 17.63 -0.49
CA GLN A 51 3.84 18.42 0.27
C GLN A 51 2.64 17.64 0.83
N ILE A 52 2.32 16.46 0.30
CA ILE A 52 1.20 15.63 0.74
C ILE A 52 1.61 14.16 0.68
N GLU A 53 1.48 13.46 1.80
CA GLU A 53 1.65 12.00 1.86
C GLU A 53 0.49 11.35 1.08
N ASN A 54 0.77 10.80 -0.11
CA ASN A 54 -0.23 10.14 -0.95
C ASN A 54 -0.11 8.62 -0.78
N ILE A 55 -1.12 8.04 -0.14
CA ILE A 55 -1.21 6.59 0.08
C ILE A 55 -2.29 6.04 -0.83
N GLN A 56 -1.95 4.99 -1.57
CA GLN A 56 -2.93 4.20 -2.32
C GLN A 56 -3.09 2.84 -1.65
N ALA A 57 -4.34 2.38 -1.56
CA ALA A 57 -4.69 1.05 -1.10
C ALA A 57 -5.37 0.30 -2.24
N LEU A 58 -4.89 -0.90 -2.57
CA LEU A 58 -5.40 -1.69 -3.68
C LEU A 58 -5.73 -3.11 -3.22
N ILE A 59 -6.77 -3.70 -3.80
CA ILE A 59 -6.93 -5.16 -3.85
C ILE A 59 -6.80 -5.57 -5.31
N ALA A 60 -5.82 -6.40 -5.62
CA ALA A 60 -5.53 -6.79 -6.99
C ALA A 60 -5.00 -8.22 -7.10
N HIS A 61 -5.31 -8.87 -8.21
CA HIS A 61 -4.83 -10.19 -8.59
C HIS A 61 -3.54 -10.08 -9.40
N PHE A 62 -2.53 -10.84 -8.99
CA PHE A 62 -1.21 -10.90 -9.62
C PHE A 62 -0.82 -12.36 -9.80
N ASP A 63 0.01 -12.69 -10.79
CA ASP A 63 0.51 -14.07 -10.98
C ASP A 63 1.23 -14.64 -9.73
N GLY A 64 1.72 -13.75 -8.85
CA GLY A 64 2.29 -14.07 -7.55
C GLY A 64 2.97 -12.86 -6.90
N LEU A 65 3.49 -13.03 -5.68
CA LEU A 65 4.13 -11.93 -4.94
C LEU A 65 5.30 -11.29 -5.72
N SER A 66 6.05 -12.08 -6.49
CA SER A 66 7.20 -11.62 -7.26
C SER A 66 6.86 -10.78 -8.49
N SER A 67 5.61 -10.81 -8.97
CA SER A 67 5.19 -9.97 -10.10
C SER A 67 4.75 -8.57 -9.66
N ILE A 68 4.43 -8.40 -8.37
CA ILE A 68 4.11 -7.09 -7.79
C ILE A 68 5.29 -6.14 -7.94
N GLY A 69 5.04 -4.94 -8.46
CA GLY A 69 6.06 -3.93 -8.69
C GLY A 69 6.98 -4.22 -9.88
N LEU A 70 6.77 -5.31 -10.63
CA LEU A 70 7.45 -5.59 -11.90
C LEU A 70 6.53 -5.33 -13.10
N LYS A 71 5.25 -5.70 -12.99
CA LYS A 71 4.24 -5.53 -14.03
C LYS A 71 2.88 -5.18 -13.42
N GLU A 72 1.96 -4.78 -14.28
CA GLU A 72 0.57 -4.52 -13.88
C GLU A 72 -0.11 -5.80 -13.35
N PRO A 73 -1.07 -5.68 -12.42
CA PRO A 73 -1.89 -6.81 -12.01
C PRO A 73 -2.75 -7.32 -13.16
N GLU A 74 -3.10 -8.60 -13.12
CA GLU A 74 -4.09 -9.18 -14.05
C GLU A 74 -5.47 -8.54 -13.86
N GLN A 75 -5.80 -8.16 -12.62
CA GLN A 75 -7.07 -7.52 -12.30
C GLN A 75 -6.94 -6.62 -11.07
N VAL A 76 -7.50 -5.41 -11.13
CA VAL A 76 -7.74 -4.57 -9.95
C VAL A 76 -9.20 -4.74 -9.51
N MET A 77 -9.39 -5.17 -8.26
CA MET A 77 -10.72 -5.40 -7.66
C MET A 77 -11.16 -4.22 -6.79
N PHE A 78 -10.20 -3.49 -6.21
CA PHE A 78 -10.45 -2.31 -5.40
C PHE A 78 -9.28 -1.33 -5.52
N TYR A 79 -9.59 -0.03 -5.51
CA TYR A 79 -8.63 1.04 -5.48
C TYR A 79 -9.17 2.19 -4.62
N LEU A 80 -8.37 2.62 -3.65
CA LEU A 80 -8.58 3.82 -2.85
C LEU A 80 -7.33 4.67 -2.90
N SER A 81 -7.50 5.96 -3.16
CA SER A 81 -6.41 6.94 -3.07
C SER A 81 -6.72 7.89 -1.93
N ILE A 82 -5.79 7.98 -0.99
CA ILE A 82 -5.88 8.82 0.19
C ILE A 82 -4.97 10.02 -0.06
N LYS A 83 -5.58 11.14 -0.44
CA LYS A 83 -4.89 12.36 -0.88
C LYS A 83 -5.07 13.55 0.05
N ASP A 84 -6.00 13.49 1.00
CA ASP A 84 -6.24 14.56 1.97
C ASP A 84 -6.09 14.04 3.40
N LYS A 85 -5.74 14.95 4.32
CA LYS A 85 -5.54 14.68 5.75
C LYS A 85 -6.80 14.15 6.44
N GLU A 86 -7.99 14.48 5.93
CA GLU A 86 -9.25 14.02 6.52
C GLU A 86 -9.52 12.53 6.22
N ASP A 87 -9.36 12.10 4.96
CA ASP A 87 -9.51 10.68 4.57
C ASP A 87 -8.54 9.77 5.31
N LEU A 88 -7.38 10.34 5.62
CA LEU A 88 -6.29 9.68 6.30
C LEU A 88 -6.58 9.42 7.79
N HIS A 89 -7.31 10.33 8.45
CA HIS A 89 -7.76 10.13 9.82
C HIS A 89 -8.71 8.92 9.94
N TYR A 90 -9.60 8.73 8.98
CA TYR A 90 -10.47 7.56 8.93
C TYR A 90 -9.69 6.27 8.69
N PHE A 91 -8.64 6.34 7.88
CA PHE A 91 -7.76 5.21 7.60
C PHE A 91 -6.99 4.73 8.84
N GLU A 92 -6.43 5.65 9.64
CA GLU A 92 -5.76 5.32 10.91
C GLU A 92 -6.73 4.66 11.91
N LYS A 93 -7.96 5.18 12.01
CA LYS A 93 -9.01 4.62 12.87
C LYS A 93 -9.37 3.19 12.44
N TYR A 94 -9.47 2.94 11.14
CA TYR A 94 -9.69 1.60 10.60
C TYR A 94 -8.54 0.65 10.95
N LEU A 95 -7.30 1.12 10.86
CA LEU A 95 -6.12 0.32 11.21
C LEU A 95 -6.01 -0.01 12.70
N LYS A 96 -6.86 0.54 13.57
CA LYS A 96 -6.80 0.42 15.03
C LYS A 96 -5.40 0.81 15.54
N ILE A 97 -4.92 2.00 15.16
CA ILE A 97 -3.78 2.61 15.85
C ILE A 97 -4.28 3.00 17.25
N THR A 98 -4.37 2.05 18.16
CA THR A 98 -4.37 2.33 19.58
C THR A 98 -2.92 2.66 19.92
N ASP A 99 -2.62 3.96 20.05
CA ASP A 99 -1.36 4.41 20.63
C ASP A 99 -1.16 3.66 21.97
N ASN A 100 -0.07 2.90 22.06
CA ASN A 100 0.56 2.48 23.31
C ASN A 100 2.05 2.74 23.17
#